data_AF-A0AAD8S8P3-F1
#
_entry.id   AF-A0AAD8S8P3-F1
#
_cell.length_a   1.000
_cell.length_b   1.000
_cell.length_c   1.000
_cell.angle_alpha   90.00
_cell.angle_beta   90.00
_cell.angle_gamma   90.00
#
_symmetry.space_group_name_H-M   'P 1'
#
loop_
_entity.id
_entity.type
_entity.pdbx_description
1 polymer ?
#
loop_
_entity_poly.entity_id
_entity_poly.type
_entity_poly.pdbx_seq_one_letter_code
_entity_poly.pdbx_strand_id
1 'polypeptide(L)'
;MDEWVRCHDGDLPYSSDIKSSIKYHRNMTTKGYRALVYSGDHDAVVPFLGTQSWVRSLNFPIVDEWRAWHLDGQSAGFTITYTNNLMFATIKGGGHTAPEFEPERCFSMFSRWIYGGPL
;
A
#
# COMPACT_ATOMS: atom_id res chain seq x y z
N MET A 1 -0.53 35.44 -15.25
CA MET A 1 -1.11 34.34 -14.47
C MET A 1 -0.48 33.10 -15.02
N ASP A 2 0.29 32.39 -14.21
CA ASP A 2 0.94 31.17 -14.66
C ASP A 2 -0.10 30.05 -14.80
N GLU A 3 0.02 29.23 -15.83
CA GLU A 3 -0.88 28.13 -16.13
C GLU A 3 -0.64 26.97 -15.14
N TRP A 4 -1.72 26.34 -14.68
CA TRP A 4 -1.61 25.17 -13.82
C TRP A 4 -1.10 23.96 -14.60
N VAL A 5 -0.12 23.25 -14.04
CA VAL A 5 0.41 21.98 -14.59
C VAL A 5 0.28 20.86 -13.57
N ARG A 6 0.06 19.63 -14.04
CA ARG A 6 -0.17 18.46 -13.17
C ARG A 6 1.11 17.98 -12.47
N CYS A 7 2.20 17.85 -13.22
CA CYS A 7 3.51 17.44 -12.73
C CYS A 7 4.58 18.31 -13.38
N HIS A 8 5.51 18.76 -12.56
CA HIS A 8 6.75 19.40 -12.98
C HIS A 8 7.75 18.33 -13.43
N ASP A 9 8.43 18.53 -14.55
CA ASP A 9 9.36 17.55 -15.15
C ASP A 9 10.78 18.13 -15.23
N GLY A 10 11.53 17.96 -14.15
CA GLY A 10 12.93 18.36 -14.07
C GLY A 10 13.21 19.85 -13.86
N ASP A 11 12.17 20.68 -13.72
CA ASP A 11 12.28 22.12 -13.50
C ASP A 11 12.28 22.53 -12.03
N LEU A 12 12.09 21.57 -11.12
CA LEU A 12 12.25 21.76 -9.68
C LEU A 12 13.58 21.17 -9.18
N PRO A 13 14.27 21.82 -8.22
CA PRO A 13 15.52 21.31 -7.67
C PRO A 13 15.25 20.11 -6.75
N TYR A 14 15.23 18.90 -7.33
CA TYR A 14 15.07 17.65 -6.59
C TYR A 14 16.37 16.83 -6.61
N SER A 15 16.86 16.43 -5.44
CA SER A 15 18.02 15.55 -5.29
C SER A 15 17.61 14.21 -4.67
N SER A 16 17.93 13.11 -5.34
CA SER A 16 17.68 11.75 -4.84
C SER A 16 18.75 11.34 -3.82
N ASP A 17 18.53 11.68 -2.55
CA ASP A 17 19.45 11.43 -1.43
C ASP A 17 19.04 10.20 -0.58
N ILE A 18 17.76 9.83 -0.59
CA ILE A 18 17.23 8.63 0.09
C ILE A 18 17.13 7.46 -0.89
N LYS A 19 18.02 6.47 -0.75
CA LYS A 19 18.01 5.25 -1.59
C LYS A 19 16.97 4.21 -1.18
N SER A 20 16.53 4.21 0.09
CA SER A 20 15.57 3.23 0.61
C SER A 20 14.83 3.77 1.82
N SER A 21 13.53 3.47 1.87
CA SER A 21 12.64 3.83 2.98
C SER A 21 12.54 2.74 4.08
N ILE A 22 13.13 1.55 3.87
CA ILE A 22 12.97 0.37 4.76
C ILE A 22 13.33 0.71 6.22
N LYS A 23 14.48 1.35 6.44
CA LYS A 23 14.95 1.72 7.79
C LYS A 23 13.94 2.62 8.52
N TYR A 24 13.33 3.56 7.80
CA TYR A 24 12.38 4.50 8.37
C TYR A 24 11.05 3.82 8.71
N HIS A 25 10.52 2.99 7.81
CA HIS A 25 9.29 2.23 8.08
C HIS A 25 9.45 1.24 9.22
N ARG A 26 10.60 0.55 9.30
CA ARG A 26 10.89 -0.36 10.41
C ARG A 26 10.90 0.39 11.75
N ASN A 27 11.54 1.55 11.83
CA ASN A 27 11.57 2.37 13.05
C ASN A 27 10.15 2.81 13.48
N MET A 28 9.31 3.25 12.54
CA MET A 28 7.96 3.70 12.85
C MET A 28 7.06 2.54 13.30
N THR A 29 7.06 1.43 12.59
CA THR A 29 6.27 0.25 12.96
C THR A 29 6.72 -0.38 14.28
N THR A 30 8.00 -0.28 14.65
CA THR A 30 8.49 -0.70 15.98
C THR A 30 8.00 0.16 17.15
N LYS A 31 7.51 1.37 16.89
CA LYS A 31 6.92 2.26 17.92
C LYS A 31 5.43 1.98 18.17
N GLY A 32 4.86 0.97 17.52
CA GLY A 32 3.46 0.58 17.68
C GLY A 32 2.47 1.32 16.77
N TYR A 33 2.95 2.22 15.91
CA TYR A 33 2.10 2.87 14.91
C TYR A 33 1.57 1.84 13.91
N ARG A 34 0.27 1.89 13.67
CA ARG A 34 -0.39 1.04 12.68
C ARG A 34 -0.05 1.50 11.27
N ALA A 35 0.30 0.56 10.40
CA ALA A 35 0.67 0.82 9.02
C ALA A 35 -0.14 -0.04 8.05
N LEU A 36 -0.61 0.58 6.98
CA LEU A 36 -1.17 -0.09 5.81
C LEU A 36 -0.25 0.19 4.62
N VAL A 37 0.17 -0.86 3.96
CA VAL A 37 0.76 -0.80 2.62
C VAL A 37 -0.25 -1.43 1.68
N TYR A 38 -0.54 -0.79 0.56
CA TYR A 38 -1.42 -1.38 -0.44
C TYR A 38 -0.92 -1.15 -1.86
N SER A 39 -1.34 -1.99 -2.79
CA SER A 39 -1.00 -1.87 -4.21
C SER A 39 -2.16 -2.34 -5.09
N GLY A 40 -2.41 -1.64 -6.19
CA GLY A 40 -3.20 -2.20 -7.28
C GLY A 40 -2.44 -3.35 -7.94
N ASP A 41 -3.09 -4.49 -8.18
CA ASP A 41 -2.41 -5.67 -8.73
C ASP A 41 -2.17 -5.60 -10.26
N HIS A 42 -2.69 -4.57 -10.94
CA HIS A 42 -2.47 -4.29 -12.35
C HIS A 42 -1.47 -3.14 -12.61
N ASP A 43 -0.85 -2.57 -11.56
CA ASP A 43 0.24 -1.60 -11.75
C ASP A 43 1.51 -2.28 -12.28
N ALA A 44 2.01 -1.80 -13.41
CA ALA A 44 3.28 -2.25 -13.99
C ALA A 44 4.47 -1.36 -13.62
N VAL A 45 4.23 -0.11 -13.17
CA VAL A 45 5.29 0.85 -12.81
C VAL A 45 5.86 0.49 -11.44
N VAL A 46 5.00 0.24 -10.46
CA VAL A 46 5.37 -0.24 -9.12
C VAL A 46 4.58 -1.51 -8.80
N PRO A 47 4.98 -2.65 -9.39
CA PRO A 47 4.20 -3.88 -9.28
C PRO A 47 4.11 -4.37 -7.83
N PHE A 48 2.94 -4.89 -7.45
CA PHE A 48 2.67 -5.34 -6.08
C PHE A 48 3.68 -6.40 -5.57
N LEU A 49 4.29 -7.19 -6.47
CA LEU A 49 5.33 -8.15 -6.12
C LEU A 49 6.59 -7.45 -5.56
N GLY A 50 6.96 -6.29 -6.12
CA GLY A 50 8.04 -5.46 -5.62
C GLY A 50 7.72 -4.91 -4.22
N THR A 51 6.49 -4.39 -4.05
CA THR A 51 5.99 -3.94 -2.74
C THR A 51 5.94 -5.07 -1.73
N GLN A 52 5.50 -6.27 -2.12
CA GLN A 52 5.47 -7.44 -1.24
C GLN A 52 6.87 -7.87 -0.81
N SER A 53 7.85 -7.84 -1.72
CA SER A 53 9.27 -8.08 -1.41
C SER A 53 9.80 -7.03 -0.42
N TRP A 54 9.48 -5.76 -0.65
CA TRP A 54 9.82 -4.67 0.25
C TRP A 54 9.21 -4.85 1.64
N VAL A 55 7.93 -5.22 1.75
CA VAL A 55 7.26 -5.48 3.05
C VAL A 55 7.94 -6.64 3.78
N ARG A 56 8.22 -7.75 3.08
CA ARG A 56 8.93 -8.91 3.65
C ARG A 56 10.33 -8.54 4.17
N SER A 57 11.01 -7.59 3.54
CA SER A 57 12.34 -7.14 3.98
C SER A 57 12.36 -6.47 5.36
N LEU A 58 11.19 -6.03 5.87
CA LEU A 58 11.06 -5.53 7.25
C LEU A 58 11.26 -6.63 8.30
N ASN A 59 11.12 -7.90 7.89
CA ASN A 59 11.41 -9.10 8.69
C ASN A 59 10.57 -9.19 9.97
N PHE A 60 9.28 -8.90 9.85
CA PHE A 60 8.30 -9.10 10.92
C PHE A 60 7.63 -10.49 10.77
N PRO A 61 7.39 -11.21 11.87
CA PRO A 61 6.59 -12.43 11.84
C PRO A 61 5.17 -12.20 11.30
N ILE A 62 4.63 -13.18 10.57
CA ILE A 62 3.25 -13.20 10.06
C ILE A 62 2.31 -13.58 11.21
N VAL A 63 1.16 -12.91 11.29
CA VAL A 63 0.09 -13.19 12.28
C VAL A 63 -1.26 -13.53 11.63
N ASP A 64 -1.47 -13.14 10.38
CA ASP A 64 -2.58 -13.56 9.53
C ASP A 64 -2.03 -13.87 8.15
N GLU A 65 -2.17 -15.11 7.72
CA GLU A 65 -1.59 -15.64 6.48
C GLU A 65 -2.18 -14.98 5.24
N TRP A 66 -1.47 -15.11 4.13
CA TRP A 66 -1.92 -14.59 2.84
C TRP A 66 -3.27 -15.19 2.43
N ARG A 67 -4.31 -14.35 2.38
CA ARG A 67 -5.68 -14.77 2.06
C ARG A 67 -6.42 -13.73 1.25
N ALA A 68 -7.45 -14.16 0.52
CA ALA A 68 -8.35 -13.25 -0.16
C ALA A 68 -9.17 -12.44 0.87
N TRP A 69 -9.35 -11.16 0.60
CA TRP A 69 -10.35 -10.33 1.26
C TRP A 69 -11.51 -10.06 0.30
N HIS A 70 -12.70 -9.82 0.86
CA HIS A 70 -13.94 -9.82 0.08
C HIS A 70 -14.75 -8.55 0.29
N LEU A 71 -15.44 -8.16 -0.78
CA LEU A 71 -16.45 -7.11 -0.81
C LEU A 71 -17.62 -7.63 -1.64
N ASP A 72 -18.82 -7.60 -1.06
CA ASP A 72 -20.07 -8.04 -1.70
C ASP A 72 -20.00 -9.44 -2.35
N GLY A 73 -19.37 -10.38 -1.63
CA GLY A 73 -19.21 -11.76 -2.08
C GLY A 73 -18.17 -11.98 -3.18
N GLN A 74 -17.46 -10.94 -3.61
CA GLN A 74 -16.39 -11.03 -4.61
C GLN A 74 -15.02 -10.82 -3.95
N SER A 75 -13.99 -11.48 -4.49
CA SER A 75 -12.61 -11.22 -4.06
C SER A 75 -12.23 -9.79 -4.45
N ALA A 76 -11.92 -8.99 -3.43
CA ALA A 76 -11.52 -7.60 -3.54
C ALA A 76 -9.99 -7.45 -3.71
N GLY A 77 -9.26 -8.50 -3.38
CA GLY A 77 -7.81 -8.65 -3.50
C GLY A 77 -7.31 -9.66 -2.47
N PHE A 78 -6.04 -9.53 -2.07
CA PHE A 78 -5.41 -10.36 -1.04
C PHE A 78 -4.83 -9.51 0.09
N THR A 79 -4.74 -10.08 1.27
CA THR A 79 -4.20 -9.42 2.46
C THR A 79 -3.29 -10.37 3.23
N ILE A 80 -2.32 -9.81 3.93
CA ILE A 80 -1.44 -10.48 4.89
C ILE A 80 -1.13 -9.50 6.03
N THR A 81 -1.15 -10.01 7.26
CA THR A 81 -0.86 -9.19 8.44
C THR A 81 0.38 -9.72 9.13
N TYR A 82 1.23 -8.78 9.53
CA TYR A 82 2.43 -9.03 10.29
C TYR A 82 2.26 -8.52 11.73
N THR A 83 3.15 -8.95 12.60
CA THR A 83 3.41 -8.26 13.87
C THR A 83 3.70 -6.77 13.64
N ASN A 84 3.77 -5.97 14.71
CA ASN A 84 4.03 -4.53 14.64
C ASN A 84 2.94 -3.73 13.89
N ASN A 85 1.69 -4.23 13.92
CA ASN A 85 0.51 -3.57 13.34
C ASN A 85 0.66 -3.22 11.86
N LEU A 86 1.40 -4.05 11.10
CA LEU A 86 1.63 -3.87 9.67
C LEU A 86 0.74 -4.80 8.86
N MET A 87 -0.04 -4.23 7.95
CA MET A 87 -0.87 -4.94 6.99
C MET A 87 -0.42 -4.61 5.57
N PHE A 88 -0.36 -5.63 4.72
CA PHE A 88 -0.22 -5.45 3.27
C PHE A 88 -1.46 -5.99 2.56
N ALA A 89 -2.02 -5.18 1.66
CA ALA A 89 -3.19 -5.56 0.87
C ALA A 89 -2.99 -5.28 -0.63
N THR A 90 -3.58 -6.11 -1.49
CA THR A 90 -3.74 -5.81 -2.91
C THR A 90 -5.18 -5.38 -3.19
N ILE A 91 -5.34 -4.52 -4.20
CA ILE A 91 -6.64 -4.19 -4.79
C ILE A 91 -6.70 -4.87 -6.15
N LYS A 92 -7.58 -5.88 -6.26
CA LYS A 92 -7.79 -6.60 -7.52
C LYS A 92 -8.38 -5.67 -8.58
N GLY A 93 -7.72 -5.57 -9.73
CA GLY A 93 -8.10 -4.69 -10.83
C GLY A 93 -7.52 -3.27 -10.74
N GLY A 94 -6.90 -2.92 -9.62
CA GLY A 94 -6.35 -1.57 -9.40
C GLY A 94 -5.05 -1.34 -10.17
N GLY A 95 -4.90 -0.15 -10.76
CA GLY A 95 -3.63 0.33 -11.32
C GLY A 95 -2.75 1.07 -10.30
N HIS A 96 -1.83 1.92 -10.78
CA HIS A 96 -0.95 2.74 -9.92
C HIS A 96 -1.77 3.68 -9.02
N THR A 97 -2.74 4.38 -9.62
CA THR A 97 -3.76 5.17 -8.94
C THR A 97 -4.97 4.28 -8.61
N ALA A 98 -4.79 3.24 -7.78
CA ALA A 98 -5.83 2.23 -7.53
C ALA A 98 -7.25 2.79 -7.26
N PRO A 99 -7.46 3.89 -6.52
CA PRO A 99 -8.80 4.48 -6.33
C PRO A 99 -9.46 5.04 -7.62
N GLU A 100 -8.69 5.35 -8.65
CA GLU A 100 -9.21 5.77 -9.97
C GLU A 100 -9.86 4.61 -10.72
N PHE A 101 -9.31 3.40 -10.55
CA PHE A 101 -9.77 2.18 -11.24
C PHE A 101 -10.79 1.40 -10.41
N GLU A 102 -10.57 1.30 -9.10
CA GLU A 102 -11.35 0.47 -8.18
C GLU A 102 -11.77 1.28 -6.92
N PRO A 103 -12.59 2.34 -7.09
CA PRO A 103 -12.92 3.28 -6.02
C PRO A 103 -13.63 2.61 -4.83
N GLU A 104 -14.57 1.71 -5.11
CA GLU A 104 -15.37 1.04 -4.08
C GLU A 104 -14.51 0.12 -3.19
N ARG A 105 -13.62 -0.67 -3.82
CA ARG A 105 -12.67 -1.54 -3.11
C ARG A 105 -11.70 -0.72 -2.26
N CYS A 106 -11.15 0.36 -2.82
CA CYS A 106 -10.23 1.25 -2.11
C CYS A 106 -10.91 1.94 -0.92
N PHE A 107 -12.15 2.43 -1.10
CA PHE A 107 -12.93 3.05 -0.03
C PHE A 107 -13.25 2.06 1.09
N SER A 108 -13.64 0.83 0.74
CA SER A 108 -13.94 -0.23 1.71
C SER A 108 -12.68 -0.62 2.50
N MET A 109 -11.54 -0.82 1.82
CA MET A 109 -10.25 -1.08 2.47
C MET A 109 -9.87 0.06 3.43
N PHE A 110 -9.93 1.31 2.97
CA PHE A 110 -9.59 2.48 3.80
C PHE A 110 -10.50 2.57 5.03
N SER A 111 -11.81 2.43 4.84
CA SER A 111 -12.82 2.50 5.91
C SER A 111 -12.60 1.40 6.96
N ARG A 112 -12.46 0.15 6.51
CA ARG A 112 -12.16 -0.99 7.41
C ARG A 112 -10.84 -0.75 8.14
N TRP A 113 -9.82 -0.25 7.45
CA TRP A 113 -8.55 0.07 8.09
C TRP A 113 -8.74 1.13 9.19
N ILE A 114 -9.27 2.32 8.91
CA ILE A 114 -9.38 3.38 9.95
C ILE A 114 -10.23 2.96 11.16
N TYR A 115 -11.29 2.17 10.95
CA TYR A 115 -12.16 1.69 12.03
C TYR A 115 -11.66 0.42 12.74
N GLY A 116 -10.51 -0.12 12.33
CA GLY A 116 -9.97 -1.35 12.92
C GLY A 116 -10.73 -2.63 12.54
N GLY A 117 -11.53 -2.57 11.48
CA GLY A 117 -12.20 -3.72 10.91
C GLY A 117 -11.24 -4.63 10.12
N PRO A 118 -11.58 -5.92 9.97
CA PRO A 118 -10.82 -6.84 9.14
C PRO A 118 -11.00 -6.52 7.65
N LEU A 119 -9.98 -6.82 6.85
CA LEU A 119 -10.13 -6.98 5.41
C LEU A 119 -10.64 -8.39 5.09
#